data_AF-A0A8X7W3M3-F1
#
_entry.id   AF-A0A8X7W3M3-F1
#
_cell.length_a   1.000
_cell.length_b   1.000
_cell.length_c   1.000
_cell.angle_alpha   90.00
_cell.angle_beta   90.00
_cell.angle_gamma   90.00
#
_symmetry.space_group_name_H-M   'P 1'
#
loop_
_entity.id
_entity.type
_entity.pdbx_description
1 polymer ?
#
loop_
_entity_poly.entity_id
_entity_poly.type
_entity_poly.pdbx_seq_one_letter_code
_entity_poly.pdbx_strand_id
1 'polypeptide(L)'
;MDHAEFGRAQAKDMLQHLWAGPTSNASVDIVQGRYYVEIHSVGVTKGSAMERILGEIVLQNKSITTPIDYVLCIGNFLGKF
;
A
#
# COMPACT_ATOMS: atom_id res chain seq x y z
N MET A 1 16.48 -25.75 -12.38
CA MET A 1 15.67 -24.60 -11.98
C MET A 1 16.42 -23.91 -10.87
N ASP A 2 16.83 -22.67 -11.10
CA ASP A 2 17.51 -21.86 -10.09
C ASP A 2 16.52 -21.51 -8.95
N HIS A 3 17.01 -21.34 -7.72
CA HIS A 3 16.17 -21.00 -6.56
C HIS A 3 15.38 -19.70 -6.79
N ALA A 4 15.96 -18.74 -7.52
CA ALA A 4 15.30 -17.49 -7.88
C ALA A 4 14.12 -17.70 -8.85
N GLU A 5 14.27 -18.62 -9.81
CA GLU A 5 13.22 -18.97 -10.76
C GLU A 5 12.05 -19.68 -10.06
N PHE A 6 12.36 -20.55 -9.10
CA PHE A 6 11.36 -21.19 -8.24
C PHE A 6 10.59 -20.21 -7.37
N GLY A 7 11.29 -19.30 -6.69
CA GLY A 7 10.63 -18.26 -5.90
C GLY A 7 9.69 -17.40 -6.76
N ARG A 8 10.10 -17.06 -7.99
CA ARG A 8 9.25 -16.28 -8.91
C ARG A 8 8.01 -17.06 -9.36
N ALA A 9 8.15 -18.34 -9.68
CA ALA A 9 7.02 -19.19 -10.06
C ALA A 9 6.02 -19.32 -8.90
N GLN A 10 6.50 -19.61 -7.70
CA GLN A 10 5.66 -19.71 -6.50
C GLN A 10 4.93 -18.40 -6.17
N ALA A 11 5.61 -17.25 -6.28
CA ALA A 11 4.98 -15.94 -6.06
C ALA A 11 3.88 -15.64 -7.10
N LYS A 12 4.08 -16.05 -8.36
CA LYS A 12 3.08 -15.89 -9.42
C LYS A 12 1.87 -16.79 -9.19
N ASP A 13 2.08 -18.05 -8.81
CA ASP A 13 1.00 -18.99 -8.51
C ASP A 13 0.18 -18.53 -7.30
N MET A 14 0.86 -18.02 -6.27
CA MET A 14 0.19 -17.42 -5.10
C MET A 14 -0.64 -16.19 -5.48
N LEU A 15 -0.12 -15.29 -6.33
CA LEU A 15 -0.85 -14.12 -6.80
C LEU A 15 -2.14 -14.52 -7.54
N GLN A 16 -2.05 -15.51 -8.43
CA GLN A 16 -3.21 -16.03 -9.16
C GLN A 16 -4.24 -16.66 -8.22
N HIS A 17 -3.79 -17.41 -7.23
CA HIS A 17 -4.68 -18.02 -6.23
C HIS A 17 -5.41 -16.95 -5.40
N LEU A 18 -4.74 -15.87 -5.01
CA LEU A 18 -5.35 -14.78 -4.24
C LEU A 18 -6.36 -13.99 -5.07
N TRP A 19 -6.13 -13.79 -6.38
CA TRP A 19 -7.11 -13.11 -7.23
C TRP A 19 -8.32 -13.98 -7.58
N ALA A 20 -8.11 -15.27 -7.86
CA ALA A 20 -9.18 -16.18 -8.28
C ALA A 20 -9.89 -16.89 -7.12
N GLY A 21 -9.32 -16.84 -5.91
CA GLY A 21 -9.73 -17.62 -4.76
C GLY A 21 -10.70 -16.93 -3.79
N PRO A 22 -10.74 -17.37 -2.51
CA PRO A 22 -11.72 -16.94 -1.49
C PRO A 22 -11.70 -15.43 -1.17
N THR A 23 -10.61 -14.75 -1.52
CA THR A 23 -10.41 -13.31 -1.31
C THR A 23 -11.04 -12.44 -2.40
N SER A 24 -11.54 -13.01 -3.50
CA SER A 24 -12.26 -12.27 -4.55
C SER A 24 -13.48 -11.49 -4.05
N ASN A 25 -14.11 -11.94 -2.96
CA ASN A 25 -15.22 -11.25 -2.29
C ASN A 25 -14.82 -10.61 -0.95
N ALA A 26 -13.55 -10.67 -0.56
CA ALA A 26 -13.05 -10.00 0.64
C ALA A 26 -12.70 -8.53 0.32
N SER A 27 -12.87 -7.64 1.29
CA SER A 27 -12.56 -6.21 1.16
C SER A 27 -11.04 -5.97 1.25
N VAL A 28 -10.28 -6.58 0.34
CA VAL A 28 -8.81 -6.53 0.30
C VAL A 28 -8.28 -6.18 -1.08
N ASP A 29 -7.20 -5.40 -1.12
CA ASP A 29 -6.43 -5.10 -2.32
C ASP A 29 -5.18 -5.99 -2.37
N ILE A 30 -4.95 -6.63 -3.50
CA ILE A 30 -3.77 -7.49 -3.72
C ILE A 30 -2.81 -6.76 -4.64
N VAL A 31 -1.58 -6.55 -4.17
CA VAL A 31 -0.55 -5.78 -4.86
C VAL A 31 0.64 -6.67 -5.18
N GLN A 32 1.02 -6.71 -6.46
CA GLN A 32 2.24 -7.37 -6.88
C GLN A 32 3.45 -6.45 -6.71
N GLY A 33 4.38 -6.86 -5.85
CA GLY A 33 5.69 -6.24 -5.72
C GLY A 33 6.72 -6.83 -6.68
N ARG A 34 7.92 -6.23 -6.72
CA ARG A 34 9.02 -6.70 -7.58
C ARG A 34 9.45 -8.14 -7.24
N TYR A 35 9.42 -8.50 -5.96
CA TYR A 35 9.86 -9.80 -5.44
C TYR A 35 8.91 -10.37 -4.38
N TYR A 36 7.71 -9.83 -4.25
CA TYR A 36 6.77 -10.18 -3.20
C TYR A 36 5.33 -9.92 -3.67
N VAL A 37 4.36 -10.43 -2.90
CA VAL A 37 2.94 -10.10 -3.02
C VAL A 37 2.49 -9.54 -1.69
N GLU A 38 1.73 -8.44 -1.72
CA GLU A 38 1.14 -7.83 -0.52
C GLU A 38 -0.38 -7.90 -0.60
N ILE A 39 -1.02 -8.04 0.55
CA ILE A 39 -2.48 -7.97 0.70
C ILE A 39 -2.76 -6.87 1.72
N HIS A 40 -3.63 -5.93 1.34
CA HIS A 40 -4.02 -4.79 2.16
C HIS A 40 -5.53 -4.79 2.33
N SER A 41 -6.05 -4.24 3.43
CA SER A 41 -7.47 -3.96 3.53
C SER A 41 -7.83 -2.78 2.61
N VAL A 42 -8.93 -2.91 1.86
CA VAL A 42 -9.44 -1.80 1.03
C VAL A 42 -9.67 -0.56 1.89
N GLY A 43 -9.23 0.59 1.38
CA GLY A 43 -9.35 1.89 2.05
C GLY A 43 -8.28 2.18 3.12
N VAL A 44 -7.48 1.17 3.49
CA VAL A 44 -6.34 1.35 4.41
C VAL A 44 -5.08 1.50 3.56
N THR A 45 -4.69 2.75 3.31
CA THR A 45 -3.52 3.08 2.50
C THR A 45 -2.59 4.03 3.24
N LYS A 46 -1.33 4.10 2.81
CA LYS A 46 -0.40 5.13 3.30
C LYS A 46 -0.96 6.54 3.07
N GLY A 47 -1.74 6.74 2.00
CA GLY A 47 -2.41 8.02 1.70
C GLY A 47 -3.49 8.38 2.73
N SER A 48 -4.36 7.45 3.10
CA SER A 48 -5.39 7.71 4.12
C SER A 48 -4.80 7.92 5.51
N ALA A 49 -3.69 7.26 5.83
CA ALA A 49 -2.93 7.56 7.03
C ALA A 49 -2.34 8.98 7.00
N MET A 50 -1.78 9.41 5.87
CA MET A 50 -1.23 10.75 5.73
C MET A 50 -2.29 11.85 5.82
N GLU A 51 -3.44 11.64 5.19
CA GLU A 51 -4.59 12.55 5.29
C GLU A 51 -5.02 12.74 6.74
N ARG A 52 -5.10 11.63 7.50
CA ARG A 52 -5.41 11.67 8.93
C ARG A 52 -4.36 12.43 9.73
N ILE A 53 -3.07 12.17 9.52
CA ILE A 53 -1.98 12.85 10.25
C ILE A 53 -2.01 14.35 9.98
N LEU A 54 -2.14 14.75 8.70
CA LEU A 54 -2.18 16.15 8.32
C LEU A 54 -3.42 16.86 8.91
N GLY A 55 -4.58 16.19 8.86
CA GLY A 55 -5.81 16.69 9.47
C GLY A 55 -5.68 16.86 10.98
N GLU A 56 -5.09 15.90 11.69
CA GLU A 56 -4.85 15.99 13.14
C GLU A 56 -3.90 17.14 13.49
N ILE A 57 -2.81 17.34 12.72
CA ILE A 57 -1.89 18.47 12.91
C ILE A 57 -2.64 19.81 12.82
N VAL A 58 -3.46 20.00 11.78
CA VAL A 58 -4.20 21.25 11.58
C VAL A 58 -5.29 21.45 12.65
N LEU A 59 -6.04 20.39 12.98
CA LEU A 59 -7.18 20.47 13.89
C LEU A 59 -6.77 20.60 15.37
N GLN A 60 -5.69 19.93 15.78
CA GLN A 60 -5.27 19.89 17.18
C GLN A 60 -4.33 21.04 17.55
N ASN A 61 -3.63 21.61 16.57
CA ASN A 61 -2.61 22.62 16.84
C ASN A 61 -3.18 24.03 16.66
N LYS A 62 -3.78 24.57 17.73
CA LYS A 62 -4.41 25.91 17.76
C LYS A 62 -3.47 27.05 17.39
N SER A 63 -2.16 26.81 17.40
CA SER A 63 -1.12 27.77 17.03
C SER A 63 -0.82 27.81 15.53
N ILE A 64 -1.34 26.86 14.74
CA ILE A 64 -1.28 26.93 13.28
C ILE A 64 -2.31 27.97 12.83
N THR A 65 -1.81 29.17 12.53
CA THR A 65 -2.61 30.31 12.05
C THR A 65 -2.40 30.57 10.56
N THR A 66 -1.44 29.88 9.95
CA THR A 66 -1.12 29.95 8.52
C THR A 66 -1.30 28.58 7.88
N PRO A 67 -1.72 28.51 6.60
CA PRO A 67 -1.83 27.24 5.89
C PRO A 67 -0.47 26.53 5.79
N ILE A 68 -0.49 25.20 5.81
CA ILE A 68 0.70 24.38 5.52
C ILE A 68 1.09 24.61 4.06
N ASP A 69 2.29 25.14 3.84
CA ASP A 69 2.82 25.51 2.53
C ASP A 69 3.82 24.47 1.98
N TYR A 70 4.29 23.55 2.82
CA TYR A 70 5.24 22.52 2.44
C TYR A 70 4.99 21.20 3.17
N VAL A 71 5.05 20.09 2.43
CA VAL A 71 4.99 18.72 2.96
C VAL A 71 6.06 17.87 2.27
N LEU A 72 6.96 17.27 3.04
CA LEU A 72 7.93 16.31 2.55
C LEU A 72 7.43 14.88 2.80
N CYS A 73 7.15 14.14 1.73
CA CYS A 73 6.81 12.72 1.79
C CYS A 73 7.86 11.90 1.05
N ILE A 74 8.53 10.98 1.74
CA ILE A 74 9.57 10.12 1.17
C ILE A 74 9.16 8.67 1.34
N GLY A 75 9.24 7.90 0.25
CA GLY A 75 8.98 6.47 0.26
C GLY A 75 9.46 5.80 -1.02
N ASN A 76 9.77 4.52 -0.94
CA ASN A 76 10.01 3.68 -2.12
C ASN A 76 8.65 3.13 -2.58
N PHE A 77 8.03 3.83 -3.52
CA PHE A 77 6.71 3.46 -4.03
C PHE A 77 6.84 2.29 -5.01
N LEU A 78 5.95 1.30 -4.87
CA LEU A 78 5.70 0.35 -5.94
C LEU A 78 5.19 1.16 -7.13
N GLY A 79 5.96 1.18 -8.22
CA GLY A 79 5.51 1.79 -9.48
C GLY A 79 4.21 1.11 -9.92
N LYS A 80 3.23 1.91 -10.35
CA LYS A 80 2.06 1.39 -11.05
C LYS A 80 2.57 0.71 -12.32
N PHE A 81 2.39 -0.61 -12.43
CA PHE A 81 2.52 -1.33 -13.69
C PHE A 81 1.28 -1.12 -14.54
#